data_AF-X0WPC6-F1
#
_entry.id   AF-X0WPC6-F1
#
_cell.length_a   1.000
_cell.length_b   1.000
_cell.length_c   1.000
_cell.angle_alpha   90.00
_cell.angle_beta   90.00
_cell.angle_gamma   90.00
#
_symmetry.space_group_name_H-M   'P 1'
#
loop_
_entity.id
_entity.type
_entity.pdbx_description
1 polymer ?
#
loop_
_entity_poly.entity_id
_entity_poly.type
_entity_poly.pdbx_seq_one_letter_code
_entity_poly.pdbx_strand_id
1 'polypeptide(L)'
;MSAEIEPIRRALTGSRKYRWLCEDTLARVADWAGRGGGSDKDVLKRAKRKLHQICGAYAHGFDPYAAAAELHDLPADPGPAAIRLACRKILNRHAATRERSEADLADLYESIFALTAPPRSVLDVGCGLHPFAIPWM
;
A
#
# COMPACT_ATOMS: atom_id res chain seq x y z
N MET A 1 -26.31 -11.96 -6.21
CA MET A 1 -25.62 -10.77 -6.74
C MET A 1 -26.65 -9.99 -7.55
N SER A 2 -26.97 -8.74 -7.19
CA SER A 2 -27.95 -7.96 -7.98
C SER A 2 -27.33 -7.62 -9.34
N ALA A 3 -28.04 -7.86 -10.43
CA ALA A 3 -27.61 -7.52 -11.79
C ALA A 3 -27.26 -6.02 -11.95
N GLU A 4 -27.75 -5.18 -11.04
CA GLU A 4 -27.57 -3.74 -11.01
C GLU A 4 -26.14 -3.27 -10.65
N ILE A 5 -25.33 -4.08 -9.95
CA ILE A 5 -23.99 -3.63 -9.50
C ILE A 5 -22.87 -3.91 -10.51
N GLU A 6 -23.11 -4.82 -11.45
CA GLU A 6 -22.13 -5.26 -12.42
C GLU A 6 -21.55 -4.12 -13.30
N PRO A 7 -22.36 -3.14 -13.77
CA PRO A 7 -21.83 -1.97 -14.46
C PRO A 7 -20.81 -1.18 -13.63
N ILE A 8 -21.05 -1.03 -12.32
CA ILE A 8 -20.14 -0.33 -11.40
C ILE A 8 -18.85 -1.12 -11.24
N ARG A 9 -18.94 -2.44 -11.05
CA ARG A 9 -17.77 -3.31 -10.93
C ARG A 9 -16.87 -3.19 -12.16
N ARG A 10 -17.45 -3.31 -13.36
CA ARG A 10 -16.72 -3.11 -14.63
C ARG A 10 -16.11 -1.72 -14.76
N ALA A 11 -16.82 -0.68 -14.32
CA ALA A 11 -16.28 0.69 -14.34
C ALA A 11 -15.07 0.87 -13.42
N LEU A 12 -15.02 0.14 -12.29
CA LEU A 12 -13.88 0.17 -11.38
C LEU A 12 -12.71 -0.66 -11.90
N THR A 13 -12.94 -1.90 -12.36
CA THR A 13 -11.90 -2.78 -12.88
C THR A 13 -11.28 -2.26 -14.17
N GLY A 14 -12.07 -1.65 -15.05
CA GLY A 14 -11.59 -0.99 -16.27
C GLY A 14 -10.85 0.33 -16.04
N SER A 15 -10.79 0.83 -14.80
CA SER A 15 -10.12 2.10 -14.51
C SER A 15 -8.61 1.91 -14.39
N ARG A 16 -7.84 2.62 -15.23
CA ARG A 16 -6.37 2.70 -15.13
C ARG A 16 -5.88 3.09 -13.73
N LYS A 17 -6.67 3.87 -12.97
CA LYS A 17 -6.34 4.30 -11.60
C LYS A 17 -6.31 3.14 -10.61
N TYR A 18 -7.15 2.13 -10.81
CA TYR A 18 -7.33 1.01 -9.88
C TYR A 18 -6.71 -0.30 -10.39
N ARG A 19 -6.00 -0.26 -11.52
CA ARG A 19 -5.38 -1.44 -12.17
C ARG A 19 -4.45 -2.28 -11.28
N TRP A 20 -3.96 -1.70 -10.18
CA TRP A 20 -3.05 -2.36 -9.23
C TRP A 20 -3.77 -2.88 -7.98
N LEU A 21 -5.08 -2.65 -7.86
CA LEU A 21 -5.88 -3.17 -6.75
C LEU A 21 -6.45 -4.54 -7.14
N CYS A 22 -6.53 -5.46 -6.18
CA CYS A 22 -7.13 -6.76 -6.43
C CYS A 22 -8.63 -6.64 -6.74
N GLU A 23 -9.11 -7.52 -7.61
CA GLU A 23 -10.51 -7.53 -8.05
C GLU A 23 -11.48 -7.72 -6.90
N ASP A 24 -11.13 -8.55 -5.91
CA ASP A 24 -11.94 -8.78 -4.72
C ASP A 24 -12.19 -7.50 -3.91
N THR A 25 -11.18 -6.63 -3.80
CA THR A 25 -11.34 -5.34 -3.13
C THR A 25 -12.27 -4.43 -3.92
N LEU A 26 -12.13 -4.40 -5.25
CA LEU A 26 -12.98 -3.59 -6.12
C LEU A 26 -14.43 -4.06 -6.09
N ALA A 27 -14.66 -5.38 -6.16
CA ALA A 27 -15.98 -5.99 -6.06
C ALA A 27 -16.62 -5.71 -4.70
N ARG A 28 -15.90 -5.97 -3.60
CA ARG A 28 -16.41 -5.73 -2.24
C ARG A 28 -16.75 -4.25 -2.00
N VAL A 29 -15.96 -3.33 -2.54
CA VAL A 29 -16.24 -1.89 -2.43
C VAL A 29 -17.42 -1.48 -3.31
N ALA A 30 -17.58 -2.06 -4.50
CA ALA A 30 -18.77 -1.85 -5.34
C ALA A 30 -20.04 -2.29 -4.61
N ASP A 31 -20.05 -3.52 -4.07
CA ASP A 31 -21.18 -4.06 -3.32
C ASP A 31 -21.50 -3.20 -2.09
N TRP A 32 -20.47 -2.80 -1.33
CA TRP A 32 -20.64 -1.90 -0.19
C TRP A 32 -21.25 -0.56 -0.61
N ALA A 33 -20.81 0.00 -1.74
CA ALA A 33 -21.34 1.26 -2.23
C ALA A 33 -22.80 1.15 -2.70
N GLY A 34 -23.16 0.03 -3.34
CA GLY A 34 -24.51 -0.24 -3.84
C GLY A 34 -25.56 -0.36 -2.73
N ARG A 35 -25.18 -0.85 -1.54
CA ARG A 35 -26.07 -0.89 -0.36
C ARG A 35 -26.56 0.49 0.08
N GLY A 36 -25.86 1.56 -0.30
CA GLY A 36 -26.26 2.93 -0.03
C GLY A 36 -27.37 3.47 -0.95
N GLY A 37 -27.78 2.71 -1.97
CA GLY A 37 -28.75 3.13 -2.98
C GLY A 37 -28.31 4.35 -3.79
N GLY A 38 -29.27 4.90 -4.54
CA GLY A 38 -29.06 6.07 -5.41
C GLY A 38 -28.73 5.67 -6.86
N SER A 39 -28.38 6.66 -7.67
CA SER A 39 -28.03 6.43 -9.07
C SER A 39 -26.67 5.73 -9.21
N ASP A 40 -26.42 5.11 -10.37
CA ASP A 40 -25.11 4.54 -10.71
C ASP A 40 -23.96 5.54 -10.50
N LYS A 41 -24.20 6.82 -10.78
CA LYS A 41 -23.24 7.89 -10.56
C LYS A 41 -22.93 8.09 -9.07
N ASP A 42 -23.94 8.03 -8.22
CA ASP A 42 -23.78 8.17 -6.77
C ASP A 42 -23.04 6.96 -6.18
N VAL A 43 -23.40 5.76 -6.61
CA VAL A 43 -22.75 4.51 -6.22
C VAL A 43 -21.28 4.54 -6.64
N LEU A 44 -20.97 4.89 -7.89
CA LEU A 44 -19.59 4.98 -8.38
C LEU A 44 -18.78 6.04 -7.63
N LYS A 45 -19.36 7.21 -7.35
CA LYS A 45 -18.72 8.28 -6.57
C LYS A 45 -18.38 7.80 -5.15
N ARG A 46 -19.32 7.10 -4.51
CA ARG A 46 -19.14 6.51 -3.17
C ARG A 46 -18.04 5.45 -3.16
N ALA A 47 -18.04 4.54 -4.14
CA ALA A 47 -17.00 3.53 -4.29
C ALA A 47 -15.60 4.16 -4.48
N LYS A 48 -15.47 5.11 -5.42
CA LYS A 48 -14.22 5.83 -5.68
C LYS A 48 -13.71 6.56 -4.45
N ARG A 49 -14.61 7.22 -3.68
CA ARG A 49 -14.25 7.86 -2.41
C ARG A 49 -13.72 6.86 -1.40
N LYS A 50 -14.37 5.70 -1.26
CA LYS A 50 -13.91 4.66 -0.33
C LYS A 50 -12.55 4.09 -0.73
N LEU A 51 -12.33 3.80 -2.03
CA LEU A 51 -11.04 3.35 -2.55
C LEU A 51 -9.93 4.38 -2.32
N HIS A 52 -10.24 5.67 -2.47
CA HIS A 52 -9.29 6.71 -2.12
C HIS A 52 -8.97 6.70 -0.63
N GLN A 53 -9.97 6.61 0.26
CA GLN A 53 -9.76 6.57 1.70
C GLN A 53 -8.91 5.37 2.17
N ILE A 54 -9.14 4.17 1.61
CA ILE A 54 -8.47 2.95 2.08
C ILE A 54 -7.14 2.65 1.39
N CYS A 55 -6.89 3.21 0.20
CA CYS A 55 -5.65 2.97 -0.54
C CYS A 55 -5.05 4.27 -1.06
N GLY A 56 -5.82 5.04 -1.83
CA GLY A 56 -5.29 6.17 -2.60
C GLY A 56 -4.75 7.35 -1.78
N ALA A 57 -5.19 7.50 -0.53
CA ALA A 57 -4.73 8.53 0.40
C ALA A 57 -3.35 8.23 0.98
N TYR A 58 -2.84 7.01 0.82
CA TYR A 58 -1.53 6.64 1.35
C TYR A 58 -0.44 6.64 0.28
N ALA A 59 -0.77 6.38 -0.98
CA ALA A 59 0.17 6.24 -2.10
C ALA A 59 0.16 7.46 -3.04
N HIS A 60 0.37 8.67 -2.50
CA HIS A 60 0.35 9.91 -3.26
C HIS A 60 1.48 9.96 -4.29
N GLY A 61 1.19 9.66 -5.56
CA GLY A 61 2.16 9.74 -6.65
C GLY A 61 3.28 8.70 -6.57
N PHE A 62 3.09 7.63 -5.79
CA PHE A 62 4.06 6.54 -5.74
C PHE A 62 4.14 5.85 -7.11
N ASP A 63 5.32 5.88 -7.70
CA ASP A 63 5.66 5.11 -8.89
C ASP A 63 6.56 3.93 -8.50
N PRO A 64 6.05 2.68 -8.55
CA PRO A 64 6.83 1.51 -8.20
C PRO A 64 8.00 1.28 -9.17
N TYR A 65 7.89 1.71 -10.43
CA TYR A 65 8.97 1.53 -11.41
C TYR A 65 10.12 2.49 -11.13
N ALA A 66 9.82 3.74 -10.78
CA ALA A 66 10.84 4.70 -10.36
C ALA A 66 11.54 4.24 -9.06
N ALA A 67 10.79 3.70 -8.10
CA ALA A 67 11.37 3.13 -6.88
C ALA A 67 12.27 1.91 -7.17
N ALA A 68 11.87 1.04 -8.10
CA ALA A 68 12.68 -0.11 -8.51
C ALA A 68 13.97 0.32 -9.24
N ALA A 69 13.90 1.35 -10.08
CA ALA A 69 15.08 1.91 -10.76
C ALA A 69 16.11 2.45 -9.76
N GLU A 70 15.68 3.18 -8.73
CA GLU A 70 16.58 3.68 -7.69
C GLU A 70 17.30 2.58 -6.90
N LEU A 71 16.67 1.42 -6.74
CA LEU A 71 17.31 0.25 -6.12
C LEU A 71 18.28 -0.44 -7.08
N HIS A 72 17.94 -0.49 -8.36
CA HIS A 72 18.79 -1.05 -9.40
C HIS A 72 20.06 -0.21 -9.63
N ASP A 73 20.00 1.09 -9.40
CA ASP A 73 21.14 2.01 -9.53
C ASP A 73 22.12 1.93 -8.35
N LEU A 74 21.83 1.13 -7.33
CA LEU A 74 22.80 0.83 -6.27
C LEU A 74 23.99 0.05 -6.84
N PRO A 75 25.21 0.27 -6.29
CA PRO A 75 26.37 -0.54 -6.68
C PRO A 75 26.11 -2.03 -6.38
N ALA A 76 26.83 -2.91 -7.08
CA ALA A 76 26.66 -4.36 -6.96
C ALA A 76 26.83 -4.88 -5.51
N ASP A 77 27.67 -4.21 -4.72
CA ASP A 77 27.84 -4.47 -3.28
C ASP A 77 27.59 -3.18 -2.49
N PRO A 78 26.32 -2.80 -2.28
CA PRO A 78 25.99 -1.60 -1.53
C PRO A 78 26.17 -1.90 -0.04
N GLY A 79 27.04 -1.15 0.62
CA GLY A 79 27.18 -1.26 2.07
C GLY A 79 25.86 -1.00 2.82
N PRO A 80 25.70 -1.47 4.08
CA PRO A 80 24.43 -1.40 4.80
C PRO A 80 23.81 0.00 4.91
N ALA A 81 24.65 1.04 5.00
CA ALA A 81 24.19 2.42 5.05
C ALA A 81 23.54 2.87 3.73
N ALA A 82 24.08 2.46 2.57
CA ALA A 82 23.51 2.79 1.26
C ALA A 82 22.15 2.09 1.05
N ILE A 83 22.05 0.82 1.46
CA ILE A 83 20.78 0.07 1.45
C ILE A 83 19.74 0.77 2.31
N ARG A 84 20.06 1.08 3.58
CA ARG A 84 19.13 1.78 4.48
C ARG A 84 18.70 3.13 3.94
N LEU A 85 19.61 3.89 3.33
CA LEU A 85 19.27 5.18 2.71
C LEU A 85 18.27 5.01 1.56
N ALA A 86 18.48 4.06 0.66
CA ALA A 86 17.58 3.79 -0.45
C ALA A 86 16.19 3.32 0.05
N CYS A 87 16.18 2.37 0.99
CA CYS A 87 14.94 1.88 1.61
C CYS A 87 14.16 2.99 2.33
N ARG A 88 14.85 3.89 3.05
CA ARG A 88 14.22 5.04 3.73
C ARG A 88 13.53 5.98 2.72
N LYS A 89 14.18 6.26 1.59
CA LYS A 89 13.58 7.07 0.51
C LYS A 89 12.28 6.45 -0.01
N ILE A 90 12.22 5.13 -0.12
CA ILE A 90 11.01 4.41 -0.56
C ILE A 90 9.92 4.47 0.52
N LEU A 91 10.26 4.17 1.79
CA LEU A 91 9.32 4.25 2.92
C LEU A 91 8.64 5.62 3.01
N ASN A 92 9.36 6.70 2.73
CA ASN A 92 8.84 8.08 2.77
C ASN A 92 7.78 8.40 1.69
N ARG A 93 7.65 7.57 0.65
CA ARG A 93 6.68 7.77 -0.45
C ARG A 93 5.26 7.33 -0.10
N HIS A 94 5.08 6.65 1.03
CA HIS A 94 3.78 6.20 1.48
C HIS A 94 3.47 6.78 2.86
N ALA A 95 2.33 7.45 3.00
CA ALA A 95 2.05 8.30 4.17
C ALA A 95 2.19 7.54 5.50
N ALA A 96 1.60 6.34 5.60
CA ALA A 96 1.65 5.54 6.83
C ALA A 96 3.05 5.01 7.17
N THR A 97 3.89 4.75 6.16
CA THR A 97 5.26 4.29 6.41
C THR A 97 6.19 5.46 6.67
N ARG A 98 5.93 6.63 6.09
CA ARG A 98 6.64 7.89 6.36
C ARG A 98 6.55 8.25 7.84
N GLU A 99 5.32 8.30 8.37
CA GLU A 99 5.06 8.59 9.80
C GLU A 99 5.87 7.67 10.72
N ARG A 100 6.01 6.38 10.36
CA ARG A 100 6.82 5.42 11.14
C ARG A 100 8.33 5.58 10.92
N SER A 101 8.75 5.92 9.71
CA SER A 101 10.16 6.06 9.36
C SER A 101 10.82 7.35 9.85
N GLU A 102 10.02 8.30 10.34
CA GLU A 102 10.51 9.48 11.06
C GLU A 102 11.13 9.11 12.42
N ALA A 103 10.69 8.00 13.02
CA ALA A 103 11.33 7.41 14.19
C ALA A 103 12.51 6.49 13.81
N ASP A 104 13.38 6.18 14.78
CA ASP A 104 14.42 5.18 14.57
C ASP A 104 13.77 3.78 14.45
N LEU A 105 13.91 3.17 13.27
CA LEU A 105 13.37 1.83 13.02
C LEU A 105 14.20 0.76 13.72
N ALA A 106 15.49 0.99 13.99
CA ALA A 106 16.33 0.03 14.69
C ALA A 106 15.82 -0.15 16.13
N ASP A 107 15.62 0.94 16.85
CA ASP A 107 15.08 0.94 18.22
C ASP A 107 13.70 0.28 18.28
N LEU A 108 12.86 0.52 17.27
CA LEU A 108 11.54 -0.10 17.18
C LEU A 108 11.62 -1.62 17.11
N TYR A 109 12.42 -2.18 16.19
CA TYR A 109 12.52 -3.63 16.04
C TYR A 109 13.31 -4.28 17.16
N GLU A 110 14.34 -3.61 17.69
CA GLU A 110 15.03 -4.08 18.89
C GLU A 110 14.05 -4.23 20.05
N SER A 111 13.18 -3.23 20.27
CA SER A 111 12.15 -3.26 21.32
C SER A 111 11.12 -4.38 21.09
N ILE A 112 10.70 -4.59 19.84
CA ILE A 112 9.75 -5.66 19.49
C ILE A 112 10.40 -7.04 19.74
N PHE A 113 11.63 -7.26 19.24
CA PHE A 113 12.30 -8.55 19.33
C PHE A 113 12.83 -8.84 20.73
N ALA A 114 13.05 -7.84 21.57
CA ALA A 114 13.27 -8.05 22.99
C ALA A 114 12.07 -8.73 23.67
N LEU A 115 10.85 -8.47 23.20
CA LEU A 115 9.62 -9.08 23.74
C LEU A 115 9.26 -10.40 23.06
N THR A 116 9.52 -10.55 21.76
CA THR A 116 9.08 -11.71 20.98
C THR A 116 10.17 -12.74 20.70
N ALA A 117 11.43 -12.41 20.98
CA ALA A 117 12.61 -12.95 20.31
C ALA A 117 12.63 -12.67 18.79
N PRO A 118 13.79 -12.76 18.12
CA PRO A 118 13.86 -12.64 16.66
C PRO A 118 12.99 -13.70 15.97
N PRO A 119 12.00 -13.31 15.14
CA PRO A 119 11.09 -14.25 14.51
C PRO A 119 11.78 -15.00 13.37
N ARG A 120 11.35 -16.24 13.12
CA ARG A 120 11.77 -17.00 11.92
C ARG A 120 10.98 -16.62 10.67
N SER A 121 9.83 -15.97 10.85
CA SER A 121 8.91 -15.58 9.77
C SER A 121 8.04 -14.40 10.22
N VAL A 122 7.77 -13.48 9.31
CA VAL A 122 6.90 -12.32 9.54
C VAL A 122 5.79 -12.30 8.50
N LEU A 123 4.54 -12.13 8.95
CA LEU A 123 3.38 -11.84 8.09
C LEU A 123 2.94 -10.40 8.33
N ASP A 124 3.13 -9.54 7.33
CA ASP A 124 2.76 -8.13 7.39
C ASP A 124 1.50 -7.87 6.55
N VAL A 125 0.36 -7.70 7.22
CA VAL A 125 -0.95 -7.52 6.59
C VAL A 125 -1.24 -6.05 6.37
N GLY A 126 -1.51 -5.65 5.12
CA GLY A 126 -1.68 -4.24 4.78
C GLY A 126 -0.36 -3.47 4.83
N CYS A 127 0.74 -4.15 4.51
CA CYS A 127 2.12 -3.71 4.68
C CYS A 127 2.45 -2.35 4.03
N GLY A 128 1.73 -1.94 2.97
CA GLY A 128 2.09 -0.74 2.20
C GLY A 128 3.50 -0.88 1.63
N LEU A 129 4.41 0.03 1.99
CA LEU A 129 5.84 -0.05 1.65
C LEU A 129 6.72 -0.58 2.78
N HIS A 130 6.13 -1.11 3.86
CA HIS A 130 6.87 -1.56 5.04
C HIS A 130 7.84 -2.74 4.81
N PRO A 131 7.73 -3.59 3.76
CA PRO A 131 8.78 -4.57 3.47
C PRO A 131 10.16 -3.94 3.25
N PHE A 132 10.23 -2.66 2.87
CA PHE A 132 11.50 -1.93 2.80
C PHE A 132 12.10 -1.60 4.18
N ALA A 133 11.45 -1.95 5.30
CA ALA A 133 11.98 -1.80 6.65
C ALA A 133 12.81 -3.02 7.11
N ILE A 134 12.89 -4.09 6.31
CA ILE A 134 13.70 -5.29 6.61
C ILE A 134 15.15 -4.97 7.00
N PRO A 135 15.87 -3.98 6.40
CA PRO A 135 17.24 -3.66 6.80
C PRO A 135 17.44 -3.16 8.25
N TRP A 136 16.35 -2.96 9.00
CA TRP A 136 16.33 -2.60 10.41
C TRP A 136 15.80 -3.71 11.33
N MET A 137 15.30 -4.81 10.76
CA MET A 137 14.92 -6.03 11.50
C MET A 137 16.14 -6.95 11.63
#